data_AF-X1LJZ8-F1
#
_entry.id   AF-X1LJZ8-F1
#
_cell.length_a   1.000
_cell.length_b   1.000
_cell.length_c   1.000
_cell.angle_alpha   90.00
_cell.angle_beta   90.00
_cell.angle_gamma   90.00
#
_symmetry.space_group_name_H-M   'P 1'
#
loop_
_entity.id
_entity.type
_entity.pdbx_description
1 polymer ?
#
loop_
_entity_poly.entity_id
_entity_poly.type
_entity_poly.pdbx_seq_one_letter_code
_entity_poly.pdbx_strand_id
1 'polypeptide(L)' 'QLKNFRVRGSIYFAEHVNFNALAHIFAGLGIAWLVSLSWHYAIPPLVAGAIFLVASIAMHVHAYTHGEF' A
#
# COMPACT_ATOMS: atom_id res chain seq x y z
N GLN A 1 -26.20 -4.94 21.63
CA GLN A 1 -24.73 -4.92 21.68
C GLN A 1 -24.07 -5.69 20.53
N LEU A 2 -24.55 -6.88 20.13
CA LEU A 2 -24.03 -7.65 18.97
C LEU A 2 -24.04 -6.89 17.62
N LYS A 3 -25.07 -6.08 17.35
CA LYS A 3 -25.20 -5.32 16.09
C LYS A 3 -24.08 -4.30 15.90
N ASN A 4 -23.68 -3.62 16.98
CA ASN A 4 -22.58 -2.64 16.95
C ASN A 4 -21.21 -3.31 16.80
N PHE A 5 -21.04 -4.52 17.36
CA PHE A 5 -19.82 -5.32 17.20
C PHE A 5 -19.65 -5.80 15.75
N ARG A 6 -20.74 -6.26 15.12
CA ARG A 6 -20.74 -6.68 13.71
C ARG A 6 -20.48 -5.50 12.76
N VAL A 7 -21.06 -4.33 13.02
CA VAL A 7 -20.81 -3.11 12.23
C VAL A 7 -19.37 -2.66 12.38
N ARG A 8 -18.82 -2.62 13.60
CA ARG A 8 -17.40 -2.31 13.84
C ARG A 8 -16.46 -3.28 13.13
N GLY A 9 -16.73 -4.58 13.20
CA GLY A 9 -15.93 -5.59 12.49
C GLY A 9 -16.00 -5.44 10.97
N SER A 10 -17.16 -5.08 10.43
CA SER A 10 -17.34 -4.82 9.00
C SER A 10 -16.59 -3.57 8.53
N ILE A 11 -16.55 -2.51 9.36
CA ILE A 11 -15.81 -1.28 9.05
C ILE A 11 -14.31 -1.56 9.07
N TYR A 12 -13.84 -2.25 10.10
CA TYR A 12 -12.43 -2.68 10.21
C TYR A 12 -11.98 -3.52 9.02
N PHE A 13 -12.78 -4.52 8.61
CA PHE A 13 -12.45 -5.35 7.45
C PHE A 13 -12.41 -4.53 6.15
N ALA A 14 -13.36 -3.60 5.96
CA ALA A 14 -13.38 -2.74 4.78
C ALA A 14 -12.18 -1.78 4.73
N GLU A 15 -11.80 -1.21 5.87
CA GLU A 15 -10.63 -0.34 6.00
C GLU A 15 -9.34 -1.12 5.72
N HIS A 16 -9.19 -2.31 6.30
CA HIS A 16 -8.05 -3.19 6.06
C HIS A 16 -7.90 -3.59 4.60
N VAL A 17 -8.99 -4.01 3.93
CA VAL A 17 -8.96 -4.37 2.51
C VAL A 17 -8.58 -3.17 1.63
N ASN A 18 -9.08 -1.98 1.97
CA ASN A 18 -8.74 -0.75 1.24
C ASN A 18 -7.26 -0.37 1.41
N PHE A 19 -6.72 -0.46 2.63
CA PHE A 19 -5.30 -0.24 2.90
C PHE A 19 -4.42 -1.24 2.14
N ASN A 20 -4.78 -2.52 2.16
CA ASN A 20 -4.04 -3.56 1.45
C ASN A 20 -4.07 -3.33 -0.07
N ALA A 21 -5.22 -2.95 -0.62
CA ALA A 21 -5.35 -2.62 -2.04
C ALA A 21 -4.47 -1.42 -2.43
N LEU A 22 -4.46 -0.35 -1.62
CA LEU A 22 -3.60 0.81 -1.84
C LEU A 22 -2.12 0.42 -1.80
N ALA A 23 -1.69 -0.35 -0.80
CA ALA A 23 -0.32 -0.79 -0.69
C ALA A 23 0.13 -1.59 -1.93
N HIS A 24 -0.69 -2.51 -2.44
CA HIS A 24 -0.40 -3.24 -3.67
C HIS A 24 -0.36 -2.36 -4.93
N ILE A 25 -1.26 -1.36 -5.04
CA ILE A 25 -1.21 -0.39 -6.13
C ILE A 25 0.10 0.38 -6.10
N PHE A 26 0.53 0.86 -4.92
CA PHE A 26 1.79 1.58 -4.77
C PHE A 26 3.01 0.70 -5.05
N ALA A 27 3.02 -0.56 -4.60
CA ALA A 27 4.07 -1.52 -4.94
C ALA A 27 4.16 -1.75 -6.45
N GLY A 28 3.03 -2.02 -7.10
CA GLY A 28 2.95 -2.26 -8.54
C GLY A 28 3.40 -1.04 -9.35
N LEU A 29 2.98 0.16 -8.95
CA LEU A 29 3.43 1.41 -9.54
C LEU A 29 4.94 1.56 -9.35
N GLY A 30 5.46 1.41 -8.13
CA GLY A 30 6.89 1.47 -7.84
C GLY A 30 7.73 0.57 -8.76
N ILE A 31 7.31 -0.69 -8.93
CA ILE A 31 7.96 -1.65 -9.84
C ILE A 31 7.86 -1.20 -11.30
N ALA A 32 6.69 -0.75 -11.77
CA ALA A 32 6.51 -0.29 -13.14
C ALA A 32 7.41 0.92 -13.48
N TRP A 33 7.57 1.84 -12.53
CA TRP A 33 8.46 3.00 -12.67
C TRP A 33 9.94 2.59 -12.69
N LEU A 34 10.35 1.60 -11.88
CA LEU A 34 11.70 1.02 -11.96
C LEU A 34 11.96 0.28 -13.29
N VAL A 35 10.98 -0.46 -13.80
CA VAL A 35 11.08 -1.13 -15.12
C VAL A 35 11.11 -0.11 -16.27
N SER A 36 10.34 0.97 -16.17
CA SER A 36 10.43 2.08 -17.13
C SER A 36 11.83 2.70 -17.16
N LEU A 37 12.56 2.66 -16.04
CA LEU A 37 13.92 3.19 -15.94
C LEU A 37 14.91 2.42 -16.80
N SER A 38 14.81 1.09 -16.82
CA SER A 38 15.63 0.21 -17.65
C SER A 38 15.49 0.49 -19.14
N TRP A 39 14.44 1.20 -19.57
CA TRP A 39 14.21 1.54 -20.96
C TRP A 39 14.68 2.96 -21.34
N HIS A 40 14.66 3.93 -20.42
CA HIS A 40 14.88 5.35 -20.74
C HIS A 40 15.92 6.09 -19.89
N TYR A 41 16.62 5.45 -18.94
CA TYR A 41 17.62 6.09 -18.06
C TYR A 41 17.15 7.42 -17.43
N ALA A 42 15.86 7.52 -17.13
CA ALA A 42 15.26 8.76 -16.67
C ALA A 42 15.27 8.83 -15.14
N ILE A 43 16.02 9.78 -14.57
CA ILE A 43 16.12 10.04 -13.12
C ILE A 43 14.74 10.28 -12.46
N PRO A 44 13.80 11.07 -13.04
CA PRO A 44 12.53 11.33 -12.36
C PRO A 44 11.68 10.07 -12.15
N PRO A 45 11.60 9.14 -13.12
CA PRO A 45 11.03 7.82 -12.89
C PRO A 45 11.65 7.00 -11.75
N LEU A 46 12.96 7.08 -11.55
CA LEU A 46 13.64 6.42 -10.42
C LEU A 46 13.07 6.90 -9.09
N VAL A 47 13.01 8.22 -8.95
CA VAL A 47 12.60 8.89 -7.72
C VAL A 47 11.15 8.55 -7.41
N ALA A 48 10.26 8.62 -8.42
CA ALA A 48 8.87 8.21 -8.27
C ALA A 48 8.74 6.73 -7.85
N GLY A 49 9.47 5.82 -8.51
CA GLY A 49 9.47 4.40 -8.18
C GLY A 49 9.90 4.10 -6.74
N ALA A 50 10.99 4.74 -6.29
CA ALA A 50 11.50 4.62 -4.93
C ALA A 50 10.51 5.15 -3.89
N ILE A 51 9.89 6.32 -4.14
CA ILE A 51 8.88 6.89 -3.24
C ILE A 51 7.68 5.95 -3.09
N PHE A 52 7.18 5.40 -4.19
CA PHE A 52 6.03 4.49 -4.15
C PHE A 52 6.34 3.17 -3.42
N LEU A 53 7.56 2.63 -3.58
CA LEU A 53 8.00 1.47 -2.80
C LEU A 53 8.10 1.77 -1.30
N VAL A 54 8.71 2.90 -0.93
CA VAL A 54 8.81 3.32 0.49
C VAL A 54 7.42 3.50 1.09
N ALA A 55 6.50 4.15 0.37
CA ALA A 55 5.11 4.31 0.81
C ALA A 55 4.42 2.96 1.03
N SER A 56 4.55 2.03 0.08
CA SER A 56 3.98 0.68 0.20
C SER A 56 4.53 -0.08 1.42
N ILE A 57 5.84 -0.02 1.66
CA ILE A 57 6.47 -0.68 2.82
C ILE A 57 5.99 -0.03 4.11
N ALA A 58 5.93 1.31 4.18
CA ALA A 58 5.46 2.02 5.35
C ALA A 58 4.00 1.66 5.70
N MET A 59 3.13 1.48 4.71
CA MET A 59 1.76 1.01 4.91
C MET A 59 1.70 -0.41 5.49
N HIS A 60 2.53 -1.34 5.00
CA HIS A 60 2.61 -2.69 5.57
C HIS A 60 3.14 -2.68 7.01
N VAL A 61 4.18 -1.89 7.28
CA VAL A 61 4.73 -1.75 8.64
C VAL A 61 3.69 -1.15 9.58
N HIS A 62 2.98 -0.11 9.16
CA HIS A 62 1.90 0.50 9.95
C HIS A 62 0.82 -0.53 10.31
N ALA A 63 0.31 -1.26 9.31
CA ALA A 63 -0.69 -2.32 9.52
C ALA A 63 -0.17 -3.42 10.48
N TYR A 64 1.09 -3.85 10.34
CA TYR A 64 1.69 -4.83 11.26
C TYR A 64 1.79 -4.30 12.70
N THR A 65 2.17 -3.04 12.86
CA THR A 65 2.35 -2.40 14.18
C THR A 65 1.00 -2.21 14.90
N HIS A 66 -0.09 -2.03 14.15
CA HIS A 66 -1.44 -1.91 14.69
C HIS A 66 -2.19 -3.25 14.81
N GLY A 67 -1.53 -4.38 14.52
CA GLY A 67 -2.13 -5.71 14.61
C GLY A 67 -3.21 -5.93 13.57
N GLU A 68 -3.09 -5.26 12.42
CA GLU A 68 -4.11 -5.31 11.37
C GLU A 68 -3.96 -6.50 10.41
N PHE A 69 -2.93 -7.34 10.58
CA PHE A 69 -2.70 -8.55 9.76
C PHE A 69 -3.41 -9.81 10.27
#